data_AF-A0A0S8HCM9-F1
#
_entry.id   AF-A0A0S8HCM9-F1
#
_cell.length_a   1.000
_cell.length_b   1.000
_cell.length_c   1.000
_cell.angle_alpha   90.00
_cell.angle_beta   90.00
_cell.angle_gamma   90.00
#
_symmetry.space_group_name_H-M   'P 1'
#
loop_
_entity.id
_entity.type
_entity.pdbx_description
1 polymer ?
#
loop_
_entity_poly.entity_id
_entity_poly.type
_entity_poly.pdbx_seq_one_letter_code
_entity_poly.pdbx_strand_id
1 'polypeptide(L)'
;AQGGWAPGAAPIEQTVAEFTEIFYGRGVSDMVELYRRMQDQARFWESSWDRRPSRVRGPGYGYSGGKRPVTRSDWTLLPPALPDPRDLACQPAWQGRYERLLAEAPARLRENDQLLAGLHASLVRAERNRYNLEVFLSLAQFIRSHVEMLLGVAEAEALLGRAAEAEKAPQPRQAVGMMVAAHAKVGGVMEGACDAYRSLEKVWEKSRLPKNAPAGGREFLHVMDDVKDHFADRRADLSYHIAPFESIGLDKWREALGEVIRSYAAAHGLAVAGLADAPMDD
;
A
#
# COMPACT_ATOMS: atom_id res chain seq x y z
N ALA A 1 9.40 32.35 16.60
CA ALA A 1 10.54 31.47 16.91
C ALA A 1 11.78 32.33 17.14
N GLN A 2 12.17 32.53 18.40
CA GLN A 2 13.34 33.35 18.76
C GLN A 2 14.68 32.60 18.64
N GLY A 3 14.66 31.28 18.40
CA GLY A 3 15.84 30.42 18.39
C GLY A 3 16.58 30.24 17.05
N GLY A 4 16.12 30.84 15.95
CA GLY A 4 16.68 30.57 14.61
C GLY A 4 18.14 31.01 14.41
N TRP A 5 18.63 31.95 15.23
CA TRP A 5 19.94 32.58 15.07
C TRP A 5 20.82 32.56 16.33
N ALA A 6 20.37 31.91 17.41
CA ALA A 6 21.09 31.81 18.68
C ALA A 6 21.12 30.36 19.17
N PRO A 7 22.13 29.55 18.75
CA PRO A 7 22.29 28.19 19.23
C PRO A 7 22.31 28.13 20.76
N GLY A 8 21.46 27.29 21.36
CA GLY A 8 21.39 27.10 22.82
C GLY A 8 20.52 28.10 23.59
N ALA A 9 19.84 29.05 22.91
CA ALA A 9 19.02 30.06 23.59
C ALA A 9 17.71 29.53 24.19
N ALA A 10 17.14 28.44 23.65
CA ALA A 10 15.94 27.80 24.17
C ALA A 10 16.10 26.27 24.16
N PRO A 11 15.55 25.55 25.16
CA PRO A 11 15.44 24.09 25.11
C PRO A 11 14.67 23.62 23.88
N ILE A 12 14.98 22.42 23.40
CA ILE A 12 14.34 21.83 22.21
C ILE A 12 12.84 21.64 22.48
N GLU A 13 12.48 21.21 23.69
CA GLU A 13 11.11 20.97 24.14
C GLU A 13 10.26 22.25 24.04
N GLN A 14 10.83 23.38 24.47
CA GLN A 14 10.18 24.68 24.34
C GLN A 14 10.01 25.07 22.87
N THR A 15 11.04 24.90 22.06
CA THR A 15 10.98 25.23 20.62
C THR A 15 9.92 24.41 19.89
N VAL A 16 9.80 23.13 20.23
CA VAL A 16 8.79 22.23 19.67
C VAL A 16 7.38 22.63 20.10
N ALA A 17 7.17 22.93 21.38
CA ALA A 17 5.87 23.37 21.89
C ALA A 17 5.43 24.71 21.25
N GLU A 18 6.35 25.67 21.13
CA GLU A 18 6.10 26.93 20.44
C GLU A 18 5.78 26.72 18.96
N PHE A 19 6.50 25.82 18.28
CA PHE A 19 6.20 25.46 16.89
C PHE A 19 4.79 24.88 16.77
N THR A 20 4.41 23.91 17.62
CA THR A 20 3.08 23.28 17.52
C THR A 20 1.97 24.28 17.79
N GLU A 21 2.14 25.17 18.78
CA GLU A 21 1.18 26.24 19.07
C GLU A 21 1.04 27.21 17.89
N ILE A 22 2.16 27.67 17.33
CA ILE A 22 2.14 28.62 16.20
C ILE A 22 1.52 27.96 14.96
N PHE A 23 1.90 26.71 14.67
CA PHE A 23 1.54 26.01 13.44
C PHE A 23 0.10 25.47 13.48
N TYR A 24 -0.37 24.88 14.57
CA TYR A 24 -1.71 24.28 14.65
C TYR A 24 -2.72 25.07 15.49
N GLY A 25 -2.26 25.94 16.38
CA GLY A 25 -3.07 26.65 17.37
C GLY A 25 -3.01 26.02 18.77
N ARG A 26 -3.49 26.75 19.78
CA ARG A 26 -3.41 26.36 21.20
C ARG A 26 -4.28 25.17 21.57
N GLY A 27 -5.33 24.91 20.79
CA GLY A 27 -6.24 23.78 21.01
C GLY A 27 -5.65 22.41 20.69
N VAL A 28 -4.52 22.35 19.98
CA VAL A 28 -3.90 21.09 19.55
C VAL A 28 -2.78 20.70 20.50
N SER A 29 -2.87 19.49 21.04
CA SER A 29 -1.85 18.86 21.89
C SER A 29 -1.25 17.63 21.21
N ASP A 30 -0.18 17.09 21.79
CA ASP A 30 0.38 15.75 21.47
C ASP A 30 0.86 15.53 20.03
N MET A 31 1.01 16.59 19.24
CA MET A 31 1.50 16.49 17.85
C MET A 31 2.87 15.82 17.72
N VAL A 32 3.74 15.95 18.73
CA VAL A 32 5.04 15.28 18.76
C VAL A 32 4.87 13.76 18.71
N GLU A 33 3.93 13.23 19.49
CA GLU A 33 3.64 11.80 19.53
C GLU A 33 2.94 11.36 18.23
N LEU A 34 2.04 12.18 17.68
CA LEU A 34 1.43 11.91 16.38
C LEU A 34 2.46 11.85 15.24
N TYR A 35 3.46 12.74 15.24
CA TYR A 35 4.55 12.68 14.27
C TYR A 35 5.39 11.41 14.40
N ARG A 36 5.72 11.00 15.64
CA ARG A 36 6.47 9.75 15.87
C ARG A 36 5.67 8.55 15.36
N ARG A 37 4.39 8.46 15.68
CA ARG A 37 3.50 7.40 15.20
C ARG A 37 3.35 7.40 13.67
N MET A 38 3.20 8.57 13.05
CA MET A 38 3.22 8.70 11.59
C MET A 38 4.52 8.15 11.00
N GLN A 39 5.67 8.53 11.58
CA GLN A 39 6.97 8.05 11.14
C GLN A 39 7.08 6.54 11.29
N ASP A 40 6.68 5.97 12.42
CA ASP A 40 6.77 4.53 12.67
C ASP A 40 5.91 3.74 11.68
N GLN A 41 4.69 4.21 11.39
CA GLN A 41 3.81 3.63 10.38
C GLN A 41 4.42 3.72 8.98
N ALA A 42 4.99 4.87 8.61
CA ALA A 42 5.66 5.05 7.33
C ALA A 42 6.92 4.17 7.18
N ARG A 43 7.68 3.96 8.27
CA ARG A 43 8.84 3.07 8.29
C ARG A 43 8.44 1.60 8.13
N PHE A 44 7.36 1.17 8.76
CA PHE A 44 6.82 -0.17 8.53
C PHE A 44 6.48 -0.35 7.05
N TRP A 45 5.70 0.57 6.47
CA TRP A 45 5.33 0.55 5.05
C TRP A 45 6.55 0.58 4.11
N GLU A 46 7.59 1.35 4.41
CA GLU A 46 8.81 1.38 3.59
C GLU A 46 9.58 0.06 3.65
N SER A 47 9.63 -0.56 4.84
CA SER A 47 10.41 -1.77 5.11
C SER A 47 9.71 -3.08 4.73
N SER A 48 8.42 -3.02 4.41
CA SER A 48 7.60 -4.20 4.11
C SER A 48 7.74 -4.70 2.67
N TRP A 49 8.34 -3.91 1.77
CA TRP A 49 8.50 -4.26 0.36
C TRP A 49 9.80 -5.02 0.06
N ASP A 50 9.72 -6.03 -0.82
CA ASP A 50 10.90 -6.59 -1.46
C ASP A 50 11.47 -5.58 -2.48
N ARG A 51 12.78 -5.62 -2.68
CA ARG A 51 13.44 -4.92 -3.80
C ARG A 51 13.83 -5.92 -4.89
N ARG A 52 13.26 -5.75 -6.08
CA ARG A 52 13.54 -6.61 -7.25
C ARG A 52 14.09 -5.78 -8.41
N PRO A 53 14.93 -6.36 -9.29
CA PRO A 53 15.32 -5.68 -10.53
C PRO A 53 14.10 -5.14 -11.27
N SER A 54 14.17 -3.87 -11.64
CA SER A 54 13.10 -3.16 -12.33
C SER A 54 12.81 -3.82 -13.67
N ARG A 55 11.52 -4.02 -13.98
CA ARG A 55 11.06 -4.55 -15.27
C ARG A 55 10.60 -3.46 -16.23
N VAL A 56 10.38 -2.25 -15.72
CA VAL A 56 9.80 -1.12 -16.46
C VAL A 56 10.83 -0.03 -16.76
N ARG A 57 11.87 0.07 -15.94
CA ARG A 57 12.96 1.05 -16.09
C ARG A 57 14.25 0.37 -16.50
N GLY A 58 14.93 0.96 -17.47
CA GLY A 58 16.26 0.58 -17.92
C GLY A 58 17.35 0.81 -16.85
N PRO A 59 18.61 0.46 -17.16
CA PRO A 59 19.72 0.66 -16.23
C PRO A 59 19.91 2.14 -15.88
N GLY A 60 20.39 2.41 -14.67
CA GLY A 60 20.84 3.74 -14.24
C GLY A 60 22.35 3.92 -14.40
N TYR A 61 22.81 5.15 -14.18
CA TYR A 61 24.22 5.52 -14.23
C TYR A 61 24.65 6.25 -12.94
N GLY A 62 24.90 5.46 -11.90
CA GLY A 62 25.51 5.89 -10.65
C GLY A 62 24.51 6.19 -9.53
N TYR A 63 25.09 6.66 -8.43
CA TYR A 63 24.41 7.25 -7.27
C TYR A 63 25.42 8.14 -6.52
N SER A 64 25.10 8.59 -5.29
CA SER A 64 26.01 9.39 -4.46
C SER A 64 27.41 8.78 -4.25
N GLY A 65 27.59 7.48 -4.46
CA GLY A 65 28.87 6.77 -4.39
C GLY A 65 29.64 6.65 -5.71
N GLY A 66 29.24 7.36 -6.77
CA GLY A 66 29.98 7.45 -8.03
C GLY A 66 29.21 6.99 -9.28
N LYS A 67 29.79 7.29 -10.45
CA LYS A 67 29.21 7.03 -11.78
C LYS A 67 29.54 5.63 -12.28
N ARG A 68 28.56 4.74 -12.31
CA ARG A 68 28.69 3.37 -12.84
C ARG A 68 27.34 2.82 -13.27
N PRO A 69 27.27 1.87 -14.21
CA PRO A 69 26.02 1.18 -14.50
C PRO A 69 25.42 0.59 -13.23
N VAL A 70 24.14 0.85 -12.99
CA VAL A 70 23.40 0.29 -11.85
C VAL A 70 22.12 -0.37 -12.33
N THR A 71 21.84 -1.56 -11.79
CA THR A 71 20.54 -2.20 -11.96
C THR A 71 19.54 -1.50 -11.04
N ARG A 72 18.57 -0.81 -11.64
CA ARG A 72 17.49 -0.18 -10.88
C ARG A 72 16.59 -1.24 -10.26
N SER A 73 16.03 -0.95 -9.08
CA SER A 73 15.12 -1.86 -8.38
C SER A 73 13.77 -1.21 -8.10
N ASP A 74 12.71 -2.00 -8.17
CA ASP A 74 11.34 -1.61 -7.83
C ASP A 74 10.91 -2.32 -6.55
N TRP A 75 9.95 -1.69 -5.86
CA TRP A 75 9.29 -2.24 -4.68
C TRP A 75 8.13 -3.12 -5.11
N THR A 76 8.05 -4.30 -4.53
CA THR A 76 7.05 -5.31 -4.88
C THR A 76 6.93 -6.36 -3.77
N LEU A 77 5.93 -7.23 -3.88
CA LEU A 77 5.82 -8.50 -3.16
C LEU A 77 5.51 -9.57 -4.19
N LEU A 78 5.82 -10.83 -3.90
CA LEU A 78 5.39 -11.92 -4.77
C LEU A 78 3.96 -12.32 -4.41
N PRO A 79 3.06 -12.51 -5.40
CA PRO A 79 1.70 -12.96 -5.13
C PRO A 79 1.71 -14.36 -4.49
N PRO A 80 0.63 -14.76 -3.80
CA PRO A 80 0.52 -16.10 -3.23
C PRO A 80 0.50 -17.15 -4.35
N ALA A 81 0.80 -18.40 -4.02
CA ALA A 81 0.76 -19.47 -5.00
C ALA A 81 -0.67 -19.70 -5.52
N LEU A 82 -0.79 -20.08 -6.79
CA LEU A 82 -2.04 -20.58 -7.35
C LEU A 82 -2.13 -22.11 -7.13
N PRO A 83 -3.33 -22.66 -6.89
CA PRO A 83 -3.53 -24.10 -6.83
C PRO A 83 -3.33 -24.75 -8.22
N ASP A 84 -2.82 -25.98 -8.25
CA ASP A 84 -2.80 -26.78 -9.49
C ASP A 84 -4.26 -27.06 -9.91
N PRO A 85 -4.65 -26.82 -11.18
CA PRO A 85 -6.03 -26.98 -11.62
C PRO A 85 -6.54 -28.44 -11.59
N ARG A 86 -5.66 -29.43 -11.45
CA ARG A 86 -6.02 -30.86 -11.49
C ARG A 86 -6.40 -31.42 -10.13
N ASP A 87 -5.68 -31.05 -9.08
CA ASP A 87 -5.83 -31.63 -7.73
C ASP A 87 -5.89 -30.56 -6.61
N LEU A 88 -5.96 -29.29 -7.00
CA LEU A 88 -5.93 -28.12 -6.12
C LEU A 88 -4.72 -28.05 -5.19
N ALA A 89 -3.66 -28.82 -5.45
CA ALA A 89 -2.45 -28.77 -4.66
C ALA A 89 -1.87 -27.35 -4.69
N CYS A 90 -1.72 -26.76 -3.51
CA CYS A 90 -1.23 -25.39 -3.33
C CYS A 90 -0.16 -25.39 -2.26
N GLN A 91 1.09 -25.06 -2.61
CA GLN A 91 2.14 -24.86 -1.62
C GLN A 91 2.12 -23.39 -1.16
N PRO A 92 1.85 -23.12 0.13
CA PRO A 92 1.86 -21.76 0.64
C PRO A 92 3.22 -21.10 0.42
N ALA A 93 3.23 -19.96 -0.27
CA ALA A 93 4.42 -19.19 -0.60
C ALA A 93 4.43 -17.80 0.06
N TRP A 94 3.26 -17.23 0.36
CA TRP A 94 3.09 -15.92 0.96
C TRP A 94 3.33 -15.95 2.46
N GLN A 95 2.61 -16.81 3.19
CA GLN A 95 2.66 -16.86 4.65
C GLN A 95 4.07 -17.15 5.18
N GLY A 96 4.76 -18.13 4.60
CA GLY A 96 6.13 -18.46 5.01
C GLY A 96 7.15 -17.38 4.64
N ARG A 97 6.98 -16.72 3.49
CA ARG A 97 7.91 -15.68 3.04
C ARG A 97 7.79 -14.39 3.85
N TYR A 98 6.55 -14.00 4.14
CA TYR A 98 6.23 -12.72 4.79
C TYR A 98 5.83 -12.90 6.26
N GLU A 99 6.18 -14.03 6.88
CA GLU A 99 5.83 -14.39 8.27
C GLU A 99 6.08 -13.25 9.26
N ARG A 100 7.27 -12.63 9.19
CA ARG A 100 7.62 -11.49 10.05
C ARG A 100 6.65 -10.33 9.88
N LEU A 101 6.32 -9.95 8.65
CA LEU A 101 5.40 -8.85 8.37
C LEU A 101 3.98 -9.18 8.87
N LEU A 102 3.55 -10.42 8.67
CA LEU A 102 2.24 -10.90 9.09
C LEU A 102 2.12 -10.97 10.63
N ALA A 103 3.20 -11.29 11.33
CA ALA A 103 3.24 -11.27 12.80
C ALA A 103 3.14 -9.85 13.37
N GLU A 104 3.73 -8.86 12.70
CA GLU A 104 3.67 -7.45 13.11
C GLU A 104 2.35 -6.76 12.74
N ALA A 105 1.73 -7.16 11.63
CA ALA A 105 0.57 -6.47 11.03
C ALA A 105 -0.61 -6.19 12.00
N PRO A 106 -1.06 -7.12 12.86
CA PRO A 106 -2.14 -6.84 13.82
C PRO A 106 -1.81 -5.74 14.83
N ALA A 107 -0.54 -5.64 15.25
CA ALA A 107 -0.09 -4.54 16.11
C ALA A 107 -0.10 -3.22 15.32
N ARG A 108 0.38 -3.23 14.07
CA ARG A 108 0.38 -2.05 13.20
C ARG A 108 -1.01 -1.49 12.94
N LEU A 109 -2.02 -2.33 12.75
CA LEU A 109 -3.41 -1.87 12.61
C LEU A 109 -3.92 -1.18 13.87
N ARG A 110 -3.66 -1.74 15.06
CA ARG A 110 -4.08 -1.12 16.33
C ARG A 110 -3.37 0.21 16.58
N GLU A 111 -2.08 0.29 16.27
CA GLU A 111 -1.31 1.53 16.32
C GLU A 111 -1.85 2.57 15.33
N ASN A 112 -2.24 2.13 14.13
CA ASN A 112 -2.87 2.96 13.11
C ASN A 112 -4.24 3.49 13.57
N ASP A 113 -5.08 2.68 14.22
CA ASP A 113 -6.36 3.13 14.81
C ASP A 113 -6.15 4.26 15.81
N GLN A 114 -5.16 4.12 16.70
CA GLN A 114 -4.81 5.16 17.67
C GLN A 114 -4.31 6.44 17.00
N LEU A 115 -3.49 6.29 15.95
CA LEU A 115 -2.99 7.40 15.17
C LEU A 115 -4.12 8.15 14.46
N LEU A 116 -5.03 7.44 13.79
CA LEU A 116 -6.19 8.04 13.13
C LEU A 116 -7.08 8.78 14.13
N ALA A 117 -7.37 8.17 15.28
CA ALA A 117 -8.15 8.82 16.34
C ALA A 117 -7.49 10.12 16.83
N GLY A 118 -6.16 10.09 17.06
CA GLY A 118 -5.39 11.27 17.46
C GLY A 118 -5.36 12.36 16.40
N LEU A 119 -5.15 12.00 15.13
CA LEU A 119 -5.17 12.95 14.01
C LEU A 119 -6.55 13.59 13.83
N HIS A 120 -7.64 12.82 13.95
CA HIS A 120 -9.00 13.35 13.90
C HIS A 120 -9.28 14.32 15.07
N ALA A 121 -8.86 13.98 16.28
CA ALA A 121 -9.00 14.86 17.44
C ALA A 121 -8.23 16.18 17.23
N SER A 122 -6.99 16.11 16.73
CA SER A 122 -6.20 17.30 16.39
C SER A 122 -6.84 18.09 15.26
N LEU A 123 -7.40 17.44 14.24
CA LEU A 123 -8.07 18.11 13.12
C LEU A 123 -9.27 18.92 13.61
N VAL A 124 -10.07 18.42 14.55
CA VAL A 124 -11.20 19.18 15.12
C VAL A 124 -10.72 20.43 15.85
N ARG A 125 -9.62 20.33 16.61
CA ARG A 125 -9.11 21.40 17.48
C ARG A 125 -8.18 22.39 16.78
N ALA A 126 -7.66 22.04 15.60
CA ALA A 126 -6.74 22.89 14.86
C ALA A 126 -7.40 24.18 14.37
N GLU A 127 -6.82 25.31 14.77
CA GLU A 127 -7.18 26.65 14.32
C GLU A 127 -6.47 27.00 13.01
N ARG A 128 -5.28 26.42 12.79
CA ARG A 128 -4.41 26.69 11.64
C ARG A 128 -3.89 25.40 11.03
N ASN A 129 -3.46 25.48 9.75
CA ASN A 129 -2.83 24.39 9.01
C ASN A 129 -3.60 23.04 9.05
N ARG A 130 -4.93 23.10 9.11
CA ARG A 130 -5.82 21.92 9.11
C ARG A 130 -5.53 20.97 7.94
N TYR A 131 -5.22 21.54 6.78
CA TYR A 131 -4.85 20.80 5.58
C TYR A 131 -3.67 19.84 5.82
N ASN A 132 -2.68 20.22 6.62
CA ASN A 132 -1.55 19.34 6.93
C ASN A 132 -1.99 18.09 7.74
N LEU A 133 -3.00 18.22 8.60
CA LEU A 133 -3.59 17.08 9.31
C LEU A 133 -4.42 16.19 8.36
N GLU A 134 -5.09 16.78 7.37
CA GLU A 134 -5.77 16.02 6.31
C GLU A 134 -4.77 15.18 5.50
N VAL A 135 -3.59 15.74 5.18
CA VAL A 135 -2.51 15.01 4.50
C VAL A 135 -2.01 13.84 5.35
N PHE A 136 -1.84 14.00 6.66
CA PHE A 136 -1.45 12.88 7.52
C PHE A 136 -2.55 11.83 7.65
N LEU A 137 -3.82 12.23 7.74
CA LEU A 137 -4.95 11.30 7.75
C LEU A 137 -4.98 10.45 6.47
N SER A 138 -4.81 11.08 5.30
CA SER A 138 -4.82 10.36 4.03
C SER A 138 -3.63 9.41 3.91
N LEU A 139 -2.44 9.79 4.39
CA LEU A 139 -1.28 8.91 4.45
C LEU A 139 -1.47 7.75 5.44
N ALA A 140 -2.02 8.00 6.62
CA ALA A 140 -2.29 6.96 7.62
C ALA A 140 -3.30 5.93 7.10
N GLN A 141 -4.34 6.37 6.39
CA GLN A 141 -5.31 5.50 5.72
C GLN A 141 -4.68 4.70 4.57
N PHE A 142 -3.83 5.32 3.77
CA PHE A 142 -3.08 4.63 2.72
C PHE A 142 -2.12 3.56 3.27
N ILE A 143 -1.42 3.87 4.37
CA ILE A 143 -0.57 2.88 5.05
C ILE A 143 -1.42 1.76 5.65
N ARG A 144 -2.60 2.07 6.18
CA ARG A 144 -3.53 1.06 6.69
C ARG A 144 -3.94 0.06 5.61
N SER A 145 -4.32 0.53 4.42
CA SER A 145 -4.74 -0.35 3.32
C SER A 145 -3.62 -1.30 2.87
N HIS A 146 -2.36 -0.89 3.00
CA HIS A 146 -1.21 -1.78 2.82
C HIS A 146 -1.21 -2.94 3.84
N VAL A 147 -1.39 -2.63 5.13
CA VAL A 147 -1.40 -3.66 6.19
C VAL A 147 -2.60 -4.60 6.02
N GLU A 148 -3.77 -4.06 5.66
CA GLU A 148 -4.97 -4.85 5.35
C GLU A 148 -4.75 -5.74 4.12
N MET A 149 -4.05 -5.27 3.10
CA MET A 149 -3.65 -6.08 1.95
C MET A 149 -2.74 -7.24 2.36
N LEU A 150 -1.72 -7.00 3.20
CA LEU A 150 -0.83 -8.06 3.67
C LEU A 150 -1.61 -9.21 4.33
N LEU A 151 -2.53 -8.85 5.23
CA LEU A 151 -3.38 -9.82 5.95
C LEU A 151 -4.40 -10.48 5.02
N GLY A 152 -5.02 -9.73 4.13
CA GLY A 152 -6.04 -10.26 3.23
C GLY A 152 -5.48 -11.23 2.20
N VAL A 153 -4.27 -10.98 1.69
CA VAL A 153 -3.57 -11.93 0.81
C VAL A 153 -3.16 -13.19 1.57
N ALA A 154 -2.72 -13.07 2.82
CA ALA A 154 -2.43 -14.23 3.66
C ALA A 154 -3.69 -15.08 3.94
N GLU A 155 -4.82 -14.43 4.20
CA GLU A 155 -6.11 -15.10 4.37
C GLU A 155 -6.57 -15.80 3.08
N ALA A 156 -6.37 -15.17 1.92
CA ALA A 156 -6.65 -15.79 0.62
C ALA A 156 -5.81 -17.06 0.42
N GLU A 157 -4.53 -17.04 0.74
CA GLU A 157 -3.68 -18.24 0.66
C GLU A 157 -4.14 -19.35 1.64
N ALA A 158 -4.55 -18.98 2.85
CA ALA A 158 -5.11 -19.94 3.81
C ALA A 158 -6.42 -20.59 3.29
N LEU A 159 -7.27 -19.82 2.61
CA LEU A 159 -8.48 -20.33 1.96
C LEU A 159 -8.14 -21.30 0.83
N LEU A 160 -7.10 -21.04 0.03
CA LEU A 160 -6.64 -21.97 -1.00
C LEU A 160 -6.10 -23.28 -0.39
N GLY A 161 -5.36 -23.20 0.72
CA GLY A 161 -4.94 -24.39 1.47
C GLY A 161 -6.15 -25.22 1.94
N ARG A 162 -7.20 -24.56 2.44
CA ARG A 162 -8.46 -25.24 2.82
C ARG A 162 -9.22 -25.83 1.63
N ALA A 163 -9.14 -25.20 0.45
CA ALA A 163 -9.70 -25.75 -0.78
C ALA A 163 -9.00 -27.07 -1.17
N ALA A 164 -7.67 -27.12 -1.05
CA ALA A 164 -6.89 -28.34 -1.28
C ALA A 164 -7.26 -29.47 -0.32
N GLU A 165 -7.49 -29.16 0.97
CA GLU A 165 -7.97 -30.17 1.94
C GLU A 165 -9.41 -30.63 1.64
N ALA A 166 -10.28 -29.74 1.18
CA ALA A 166 -11.64 -30.10 0.77
C ALA A 166 -11.65 -31.03 -0.45
N GLU A 167 -10.73 -30.85 -1.41
CA GLU A 167 -10.55 -31.76 -2.54
C GLU A 167 -10.15 -33.16 -2.10
N LYS A 168 -9.21 -33.28 -1.14
CA LYS A 168 -8.82 -34.57 -0.55
C LYS A 168 -9.97 -35.25 0.20
N ALA A 169 -10.96 -34.49 0.66
CA ALA A 169 -12.15 -34.96 1.39
C ALA A 169 -13.40 -35.16 0.49
N PRO A 170 -13.20 -35.41 -0.81
CA PRO A 170 -14.15 -35.24 -1.93
C PRO A 170 -15.30 -34.23 -1.73
N GLN A 171 -14.99 -32.98 -1.36
CA GLN A 171 -15.97 -31.91 -1.15
C GLN A 171 -15.82 -30.79 -2.20
N PRO A 172 -16.13 -31.05 -3.49
CA PRO A 172 -15.83 -30.11 -4.57
C PRO A 172 -16.60 -28.79 -4.46
N ARG A 173 -17.83 -28.80 -3.92
CA ARG A 173 -18.59 -27.56 -3.66
C ARG A 173 -17.91 -26.69 -2.61
N GLN A 174 -17.35 -27.30 -1.57
CA GLN A 174 -16.64 -26.57 -0.53
C GLN A 174 -15.31 -26.01 -1.08
N ALA A 175 -14.58 -26.80 -1.87
CA ALA A 175 -13.35 -26.36 -2.53
C ALA A 175 -13.59 -25.13 -3.43
N VAL A 176 -14.61 -25.18 -4.31
CA VAL A 176 -15.01 -24.03 -5.13
C VAL A 176 -15.36 -22.83 -4.27
N GLY A 177 -16.16 -23.01 -3.20
CA GLY A 177 -16.53 -21.91 -2.30
C GLY A 177 -15.33 -21.23 -1.63
N MET A 178 -14.33 -22.01 -1.20
CA MET A 178 -13.10 -21.47 -0.60
C MET A 178 -12.25 -20.70 -1.61
N MET A 179 -12.12 -21.20 -2.85
CA MET A 179 -11.39 -20.49 -3.90
C MET A 179 -12.09 -19.20 -4.33
N VAL A 180 -13.43 -19.20 -4.43
CA VAL A 180 -14.21 -17.97 -4.69
C VAL A 180 -14.03 -16.97 -3.55
N ALA A 181 -14.04 -17.41 -2.30
CA ALA A 181 -13.78 -16.55 -1.15
C ALA A 181 -12.35 -15.96 -1.19
N ALA A 182 -11.34 -16.75 -1.57
CA ALA A 182 -9.97 -16.26 -1.76
C ALA A 182 -9.88 -15.20 -2.86
N HIS A 183 -10.51 -15.46 -4.01
CA HIS A 183 -10.61 -14.52 -5.12
C HIS A 183 -11.27 -13.19 -4.71
N ALA A 184 -12.39 -13.26 -4.00
CA ALA A 184 -13.10 -12.09 -3.49
C ALA A 184 -12.27 -11.33 -2.44
N LYS A 185 -11.56 -12.04 -1.56
CA LYS A 185 -10.71 -11.43 -0.54
C LYS A 185 -9.60 -10.58 -1.16
N VAL A 186 -8.89 -11.11 -2.16
CA VAL A 186 -7.87 -10.34 -2.88
C VAL A 186 -8.48 -9.16 -3.61
N GLY A 187 -9.65 -9.33 -4.23
CA GLY A 187 -10.38 -8.23 -4.87
C GLY A 187 -10.70 -7.08 -3.90
N GLY A 188 -11.25 -7.39 -2.73
CA GLY A 188 -11.62 -6.38 -1.74
C GLY A 188 -10.42 -5.61 -1.18
N VAL A 189 -9.28 -6.26 -0.95
CA VAL A 189 -8.09 -5.52 -0.47
C VAL A 189 -7.42 -4.67 -1.56
N MET A 190 -7.49 -5.10 -2.83
CA MET A 190 -7.03 -4.27 -3.94
C MET A 190 -7.91 -3.03 -4.11
N GLU A 191 -9.24 -3.20 -4.07
CA GLU A 191 -10.19 -2.10 -4.14
C GLU A 191 -9.99 -1.12 -2.98
N GLY A 192 -9.84 -1.63 -1.76
CA GLY A 192 -9.54 -0.80 -0.59
C GLY A 192 -8.23 0.00 -0.72
N ALA A 193 -7.19 -0.57 -1.32
CA ALA A 193 -5.95 0.14 -1.61
C ALA A 193 -6.14 1.26 -2.66
N CYS A 194 -6.92 0.98 -3.72
CA CYS A 194 -7.27 1.98 -4.74
C CYS A 194 -8.13 3.10 -4.16
N ASP A 195 -9.10 2.81 -3.29
CA ASP A 195 -9.92 3.81 -2.61
C ASP A 195 -9.10 4.71 -1.69
N ALA A 196 -8.18 4.12 -0.93
CA ALA A 196 -7.26 4.88 -0.10
C ALA A 196 -6.34 5.78 -0.94
N TYR A 197 -5.86 5.30 -2.10
CA TYR A 197 -5.09 6.10 -3.05
C TYR A 197 -5.90 7.27 -3.61
N ARG A 198 -7.12 7.03 -4.11
CA ARG A 198 -8.01 8.07 -4.63
C ARG A 198 -8.32 9.13 -3.57
N SER A 199 -8.52 8.70 -2.33
CA SER A 199 -8.73 9.61 -1.20
C SER A 199 -7.50 10.46 -0.90
N LEU A 200 -6.29 9.87 -0.97
CA LEU A 200 -5.03 10.57 -0.82
C LEU A 200 -4.83 11.61 -1.93
N GLU A 201 -4.99 11.23 -3.18
CA GLU A 201 -4.88 12.13 -4.33
C GLU A 201 -5.83 13.32 -4.19
N LYS A 202 -7.11 13.06 -3.88
CA LYS A 202 -8.12 14.11 -3.64
C LYS A 202 -7.74 15.08 -2.53
N VAL A 203 -7.08 14.62 -1.48
CA VAL A 203 -6.57 15.51 -0.43
C VAL A 203 -5.41 16.33 -0.97
N TRP A 204 -4.41 15.70 -1.56
CA TRP A 204 -3.16 16.35 -1.96
C TRP A 204 -3.35 17.43 -3.04
N GLU A 205 -4.34 17.24 -3.91
CA GLU A 205 -4.66 18.17 -4.98
C GLU A 205 -5.56 19.33 -4.53
N LYS A 206 -6.00 19.39 -3.26
CA LYS A 206 -6.69 20.58 -2.74
C LYS A 206 -5.83 21.83 -2.80
N SER A 207 -4.53 21.68 -2.60
CA SER A 207 -3.58 22.81 -2.51
C SER A 207 -2.56 22.83 -3.64
N ARG A 208 -2.68 21.94 -4.64
CA ARG A 208 -1.72 21.76 -5.72
C ARG A 208 -2.46 21.42 -7.01
N LEU A 209 -2.02 21.97 -8.13
CA LEU A 209 -2.41 21.43 -9.44
C LEU A 209 -1.98 19.96 -9.54
N PRO A 210 -2.67 19.14 -10.36
CA PRO A 210 -2.25 17.77 -10.58
C PRO A 210 -0.77 17.74 -10.98
N LYS A 211 -0.02 16.86 -10.32
CA LYS A 211 1.43 16.83 -10.45
C LYS A 211 1.79 16.59 -11.92
N ASN A 212 2.59 17.50 -12.50
CA ASN A 212 3.09 17.37 -13.86
C ASN A 212 2.00 17.36 -14.96
N ALA A 213 0.86 18.03 -14.72
CA ALA A 213 -0.21 18.15 -15.72
C ALA A 213 0.20 18.94 -16.97
N PRO A 214 -0.30 18.57 -18.16
CA PRO A 214 -0.16 19.37 -19.38
C PRO A 214 -0.78 20.76 -19.21
N ALA A 215 -0.18 21.78 -19.82
CA ALA A 215 -0.65 23.15 -19.74
C ALA A 215 -0.40 23.93 -21.04
N GLY A 216 -1.41 24.68 -21.49
CA GLY A 216 -1.29 25.53 -22.68
C GLY A 216 -0.92 24.78 -23.96
N GLY A 217 -1.44 23.55 -24.13
CA GLY A 217 -1.15 22.70 -25.29
C GLY A 217 0.24 22.05 -25.27
N ARG A 218 0.94 22.06 -24.13
CA ARG A 218 2.25 21.41 -23.94
C ARG A 218 2.15 20.26 -22.94
N GLU A 219 2.73 19.13 -23.31
CA GLU A 219 2.89 17.97 -22.45
C GLU A 219 4.04 18.16 -21.45
N PHE A 220 3.92 17.56 -20.27
CA PHE A 220 5.04 17.49 -19.34
C PHE A 220 6.02 16.39 -19.77
N LEU A 221 7.29 16.76 -19.95
CA LEU A 221 8.34 15.80 -20.24
C LEU A 221 8.83 15.13 -18.94
N HIS A 222 8.36 13.91 -18.68
CA HIS A 222 8.88 13.09 -17.58
C HIS A 222 10.02 12.20 -18.06
N VAL A 223 11.26 12.59 -17.74
CA VAL A 223 12.46 11.79 -18.00
C VAL A 223 13.21 11.65 -16.68
N MET A 224 13.38 10.40 -16.25
CA MET A 224 14.04 10.08 -14.98
C MET A 224 15.55 10.38 -15.06
N ASP A 225 16.05 11.12 -14.08
CA ASP A 225 17.49 11.38 -13.89
C ASP A 225 18.27 10.05 -13.85
N ASP A 226 19.35 9.93 -14.62
CA ASP A 226 20.14 8.71 -14.74
C ASP A 226 21.01 8.44 -13.51
N VAL A 227 21.29 9.45 -12.67
CA VAL A 227 22.11 9.38 -11.45
C VAL A 227 21.27 9.22 -10.19
N LYS A 228 20.00 9.67 -10.18
CA LYS A 228 19.14 9.63 -8.99
C LYS A 228 18.05 8.58 -9.11
N ASP A 229 17.87 7.77 -8.07
CA ASP A 229 16.83 6.74 -8.01
C ASP A 229 15.79 7.06 -6.92
N HIS A 230 14.99 8.11 -7.13
CA HIS A 230 13.97 8.55 -6.19
C HIS A 230 12.63 7.80 -6.36
N PHE A 231 12.00 7.41 -5.25
CA PHE A 231 10.69 6.75 -5.25
C PHE A 231 9.57 7.64 -5.84
N ALA A 232 9.57 8.94 -5.52
CA ALA A 232 8.54 9.87 -6.01
C ALA A 232 8.71 10.25 -7.50
N ASP A 233 9.82 9.85 -8.13
CA ASP A 233 10.09 10.08 -9.55
C ASP A 233 9.77 8.85 -10.41
N ARG A 234 9.24 7.77 -9.82
CA ARG A 234 8.89 6.54 -10.54
C ARG A 234 7.76 6.73 -11.55
N ARG A 235 6.88 7.70 -11.29
CA ARG A 235 5.78 8.11 -12.16
C ARG A 235 5.64 9.63 -12.11
N ALA A 236 5.15 10.20 -13.20
CA ALA A 236 4.99 11.65 -13.35
C ALA A 236 3.98 12.21 -12.33
N ASP A 237 2.91 11.49 -12.03
CA ASP A 237 1.82 11.89 -11.14
C ASP A 237 1.99 11.36 -9.71
N LEU A 238 0.91 11.26 -8.92
CA LEU A 238 0.92 10.70 -7.56
C LEU A 238 0.82 9.17 -7.53
N SER A 239 0.57 8.51 -8.67
CA SER A 239 0.38 7.06 -8.76
C SER A 239 1.67 6.27 -8.46
N TYR A 240 2.81 6.95 -8.27
CA TYR A 240 4.00 6.31 -7.70
C TYR A 240 3.72 5.68 -6.32
N HIS A 241 2.72 6.17 -5.56
CA HIS A 241 2.33 5.56 -4.28
C HIS A 241 1.76 4.15 -4.45
N ILE A 242 0.92 3.93 -5.46
CA ILE A 242 0.25 2.65 -5.71
C ILE A 242 1.08 1.70 -6.59
N ALA A 243 2.13 2.22 -7.26
CA ALA A 243 3.02 1.43 -8.10
C ALA A 243 3.57 0.13 -7.44
N PRO A 244 3.94 0.10 -6.13
CA PRO A 244 4.34 -1.14 -5.47
C PRO A 244 3.22 -2.17 -5.31
N PHE A 245 1.96 -1.75 -5.22
CA PHE A 245 0.82 -2.66 -5.16
C PHE A 245 0.54 -3.29 -6.52
N GLU A 246 0.52 -2.47 -7.57
CA GLU A 246 0.34 -2.94 -8.95
C GLU A 246 1.45 -3.91 -9.36
N SER A 247 2.67 -3.70 -8.88
CA SER A 247 3.81 -4.56 -9.22
C SER A 247 3.71 -5.99 -8.66
N ILE A 248 2.85 -6.23 -7.67
CA ILE A 248 2.58 -7.58 -7.13
C ILE A 248 1.89 -8.46 -8.18
N GLY A 249 1.08 -7.86 -9.07
CA GLY A 249 0.32 -8.59 -10.08
C GLY A 249 -0.87 -9.38 -9.51
N LEU A 250 -1.54 -8.83 -8.48
CA LEU A 250 -2.72 -9.46 -7.86
C LEU A 250 -3.95 -9.49 -8.78
N ASP A 251 -4.04 -8.55 -9.73
CA ASP A 251 -5.01 -8.52 -10.82
C ASP A 251 -4.91 -9.80 -11.66
N LYS A 252 -3.72 -10.08 -12.21
CA LYS A 252 -3.43 -11.26 -13.04
C LYS A 252 -3.55 -12.54 -12.24
N TRP A 253 -3.15 -12.50 -10.97
CA TRP A 253 -3.35 -13.62 -10.06
C TRP A 253 -4.84 -13.95 -9.87
N ARG A 254 -5.71 -12.94 -9.72
CA ARG A 254 -7.16 -13.15 -9.59
C ARG A 254 -7.76 -13.71 -10.87
N GLU A 255 -7.37 -13.20 -12.03
CA GLU A 255 -7.80 -13.72 -13.34
C GLU A 255 -7.46 -15.21 -13.47
N ALA A 256 -6.20 -15.57 -13.21
CA ALA A 256 -5.72 -16.94 -13.26
C ALA A 256 -6.43 -17.85 -12.23
N LEU A 257 -6.65 -17.36 -11.01
CA LEU A 257 -7.45 -18.11 -10.02
C LEU A 257 -8.90 -18.31 -10.51
N GLY A 258 -9.49 -17.31 -11.15
CA GLY A 258 -10.82 -17.42 -11.77
C GLY A 258 -10.88 -18.52 -12.83
N GLU A 259 -9.83 -18.68 -13.64
CA GLU A 259 -9.72 -19.77 -14.62
C GLU A 259 -9.63 -21.15 -13.94
N VAL A 260 -8.85 -21.27 -12.87
CA VAL A 260 -8.77 -22.51 -12.08
C VAL A 260 -10.14 -22.86 -11.49
N ILE A 261 -10.83 -21.88 -10.90
CA ILE A 261 -12.16 -22.06 -10.32
C ILE A 261 -13.16 -22.56 -11.37
N ARG A 262 -13.22 -21.91 -12.54
CA ARG A 262 -14.13 -22.29 -13.63
C ARG A 262 -13.83 -23.69 -14.15
N SER A 263 -12.55 -24.01 -14.35
CA SER A 263 -12.12 -25.31 -14.87
C SER A 263 -12.45 -26.45 -13.90
N TYR A 264 -12.10 -26.27 -12.63
CA TYR A 264 -12.39 -27.25 -11.58
C TYR A 264 -13.90 -27.42 -11.38
N ALA A 265 -14.67 -26.32 -11.30
CA ALA A 265 -16.12 -26.41 -11.17
C ALA A 265 -16.78 -27.15 -12.35
N ALA A 266 -16.34 -26.88 -13.59
CA ALA A 266 -16.83 -27.57 -14.77
C ALA A 266 -16.55 -29.08 -14.72
N ALA A 267 -15.34 -29.49 -14.30
CA ALA A 267 -14.96 -30.90 -14.15
C ALA A 267 -15.84 -31.64 -13.13
N HIS A 268 -16.38 -30.93 -12.14
CA HIS A 268 -17.26 -31.48 -11.10
C HIS A 268 -18.75 -31.18 -11.31
N GLY A 269 -19.15 -30.62 -12.46
CA GLY A 269 -20.56 -30.30 -12.76
C GLY A 269 -21.17 -29.24 -11.84
N LEU A 270 -20.36 -28.31 -11.33
CA LEU A 270 -20.77 -27.26 -10.41
C LEU A 270 -20.94 -25.92 -11.14
N ALA A 271 -21.95 -25.14 -10.73
CA ALA A 271 -22.07 -23.75 -11.12
C ALA A 271 -21.16 -22.87 -10.26
N VAL A 272 -20.55 -21.85 -10.87
CA VAL A 272 -19.75 -20.84 -10.17
C VAL A 272 -20.58 -19.57 -10.01
N ALA A 273 -20.72 -19.10 -8.78
CA ALA A 273 -21.32 -17.81 -8.45
C ALA A 273 -20.32 -16.99 -7.62
N GLY A 274 -20.34 -15.66 -7.77
CA GLY A 274 -19.52 -14.76 -6.94
C GLY A 274 -18.10 -14.49 -7.46
N LEU A 275 -17.74 -14.95 -8.67
CA LEU A 275 -16.66 -14.34 -9.43
C LEU A 275 -17.23 -13.05 -10.02
N ALA A 276 -16.86 -11.89 -9.48
CA ALA A 276 -17.17 -10.63 -10.14
C ALA A 276 -16.56 -10.67 -11.55
N ASP A 277 -17.34 -10.28 -12.56
CA ASP A 277 -16.79 -10.04 -13.89
C ASP A 277 -15.66 -9.02 -13.77
N ALA A 278 -14.61 -9.16 -14.59
CA ALA A 278 -13.52 -8.18 -14.63
C ALA A 278 -14.15 -6.78 -14.75
N PRO A 279 -13.72 -5.79 -13.95
CA PRO A 279 -14.15 -4.43 -14.20
C PRO A 279 -13.73 -4.12 -15.64
N MET A 280 -14.70 -3.86 -16.51
CA MET A 280 -14.44 -3.27 -17.80
C MET A 280 -13.67 -1.99 -17.52
N ASP A 281 -12.48 -1.87 -18.11
CA ASP A 281 -11.68 -0.65 -18.05
C ASP A 281 -12.57 0.55 -18.42
N ASP A 282 -12.71 1.51 -17.49
CA ASP A 282 -13.18 2.87 -17.76
C ASP A 282 -11.96 3.80 -17.89
#